data_AF-A0A2M8TAY5-F1
#
_entry.id   AF-A0A2M8TAY5-F1
#
_cell.length_a   1.000
_cell.length_b   1.000
_cell.length_c   1.000
_cell.angle_alpha   90.00
_cell.angle_beta   90.00
_cell.angle_gamma   90.00
#
_symmetry.space_group_name_H-M   'P 1'
#
loop_
_entity.id
_entity.type
_entity.pdbx_description
1 polymer ?
#
loop_
_entity_poly.entity_id
_entity_poly.type
_entity_poly.pdbx_seq_one_letter_code
_entity_poly.pdbx_strand_id
1 'polypeptide(L)'
;MKKTALISIIVVSVLALSACTSNTANKNTSTSSGKKEAATKSTNNTNTSNKTSDSKLKSPSISENSNGDYIITDVSSWSHPAKTIFNREGIKINKVVLKDNKTYPVFYVTLNKDLNSSNKDYYTKLMKDIALANGYWDYEIIDESRGADIKVTCKDKKYVDKISYNKDANYFTEESTQSLSKEQQLVNYLINNVSEVKSFVNVHANSTVSKASVYVERYPNAASSNQYERDYYIIYVGESYPDHAVNTYRFAVNSAMTQILYYDTANDKYETLSDWRSQSK
;
A
#
# COMPACT_ATOMS: atom_id res chain seq x y z
N MET A 1 -15.19 -48.84 25.49
CA MET A 1 -15.14 -47.52 24.83
C MET A 1 -15.53 -46.45 25.84
N LYS A 2 -14.66 -45.48 26.15
CA LYS A 2 -14.98 -44.31 26.98
C LYS A 2 -14.51 -43.07 26.23
N LYS A 3 -15.41 -42.14 25.93
CA LYS A 3 -15.08 -40.86 25.27
C LYS A 3 -14.81 -39.84 26.38
N THR A 4 -13.59 -39.31 26.43
CA THR A 4 -13.23 -38.16 27.27
C THR A 4 -13.63 -36.87 26.56
N ALA A 5 -14.39 -36.02 27.25
CA ALA A 5 -14.64 -34.65 26.81
C ALA A 5 -13.42 -33.79 27.13
N LEU A 6 -13.07 -32.86 26.24
CA LEU A 6 -11.94 -31.95 26.42
C LEU A 6 -12.49 -30.52 26.52
N ILE A 7 -12.32 -29.91 27.70
CA ILE A 7 -12.78 -28.56 28.01
C ILE A 7 -11.65 -27.58 27.68
N SER A 8 -11.88 -26.68 26.73
CA SER A 8 -10.92 -25.62 26.39
C SER A 8 -11.15 -24.39 27.26
N ILE A 9 -10.14 -24.04 28.07
CA ILE A 9 -10.14 -22.84 28.91
C ILE A 9 -9.77 -21.63 28.06
N ILE A 10 -10.58 -20.58 28.09
CA ILE A 10 -10.28 -19.28 27.47
C ILE A 10 -9.49 -18.45 28.50
N VAL A 11 -8.26 -18.04 28.14
CA VAL A 11 -7.48 -17.07 28.91
C VAL A 11 -7.69 -15.68 28.29
N VAL A 12 -8.36 -14.79 29.03
CA VAL A 12 -8.52 -13.39 28.65
C VAL A 12 -7.43 -12.56 29.32
N SER A 13 -6.42 -12.15 28.56
CA SER A 13 -5.36 -11.27 29.05
C SER A 13 -5.75 -9.80 28.88
N VAL A 14 -6.32 -9.20 29.93
CA VAL A 14 -6.48 -7.74 30.02
C VAL A 14 -5.15 -7.13 30.42
N LEU A 15 -4.56 -6.30 29.55
CA LEU A 15 -3.47 -5.39 29.92
C LEU A 15 -3.94 -3.94 29.74
N ALA A 16 -4.40 -3.36 30.85
CA ALA A 16 -4.49 -1.91 31.00
C ALA A 16 -3.22 -1.45 31.71
N LEU A 17 -2.53 -0.45 31.16
CA LEU A 17 -1.50 0.31 31.87
C LEU A 17 -1.84 1.79 31.80
N SER A 18 -2.01 2.39 32.98
CA SER A 18 -2.37 3.79 33.16
C SER A 18 -1.13 4.65 33.39
N ALA A 19 -1.14 5.82 32.74
CA ALA A 19 -0.82 7.13 33.31
C ALA A 19 0.55 7.44 33.97
N CYS A 20 1.14 8.52 33.44
CA CYS A 20 1.79 9.64 34.16
C CYS A 20 3.10 9.43 34.94
N THR A 21 4.17 10.05 34.43
CA THR A 21 5.35 10.46 35.24
C THR A 21 5.80 11.90 34.92
N SER A 22 5.56 12.78 35.90
CA SER A 22 6.23 14.06 36.26
C SER A 22 6.69 15.10 35.21
N ASN A 23 6.23 16.33 35.43
CA ASN A 23 6.92 17.59 35.11
C ASN A 23 8.40 17.59 35.52
N THR A 24 9.25 18.19 34.69
CA THR A 24 10.51 18.81 35.14
C THR A 24 10.53 20.27 34.71
N ALA A 25 10.31 21.17 35.67
CA ALA A 25 10.63 22.58 35.49
C ALA A 25 12.12 22.77 35.75
N ASN A 26 12.86 23.32 34.77
CA ASN A 26 14.21 23.81 35.00
C ASN A 26 14.39 25.14 34.25
N LYS A 27 14.51 26.23 35.00
CA LYS A 27 14.81 27.57 34.46
C LYS A 27 15.67 28.33 35.46
N ASN A 28 16.99 28.20 35.29
CA ASN A 28 17.96 28.97 36.06
C ASN A 28 17.87 30.46 35.74
N THR A 29 18.18 31.29 36.75
CA THR A 29 18.03 32.75 36.72
C THR A 29 19.33 33.43 37.19
N SER A 30 19.90 34.33 36.37
CA SER A 30 20.81 35.43 36.77
C SER A 30 21.18 36.25 35.52
N THR A 31 20.69 37.50 35.38
CA THR A 31 21.38 38.81 35.69
C THR A 31 22.68 39.06 34.91
N SER A 32 22.98 40.24 34.33
CA SER A 32 22.30 41.56 34.19
C SER A 32 22.94 42.34 32.99
N SER A 33 22.74 43.61 32.63
CA SER A 33 22.06 44.81 33.20
C SER A 33 21.74 45.84 32.06
N GLY A 34 21.43 47.12 32.38
CA GLY A 34 21.53 48.26 31.43
C GLY A 34 20.21 48.84 30.88
N LYS A 35 19.35 49.44 31.73
CA LYS A 35 19.12 50.91 31.84
C LYS A 35 18.91 51.71 30.54
N LYS A 36 17.68 52.22 30.32
CA LYS A 36 17.31 53.66 30.54
C LYS A 36 15.81 53.94 30.28
N GLU A 37 15.23 54.76 31.17
CA GLU A 37 14.29 55.89 30.98
C GLU A 37 13.00 55.76 30.11
N ALA A 38 11.89 56.47 30.35
CA ALA A 38 11.30 57.10 31.55
C ALA A 38 9.88 57.61 31.18
N ALA A 39 8.93 57.66 32.14
CA ALA A 39 7.63 58.39 32.13
C ALA A 39 6.66 58.13 30.92
N THR A 40 5.36 57.94 31.13
CA THR A 40 4.46 58.94 31.74
C THR A 40 3.17 58.29 32.23
N LYS A 41 2.65 58.74 33.38
CA LYS A 41 1.29 58.43 33.85
C LYS A 41 0.25 59.29 33.12
N SER A 42 -0.85 58.70 32.68
CA SER A 42 -2.16 59.36 32.74
C SER A 42 -3.26 58.32 32.95
N THR A 43 -4.45 58.79 33.32
CA THR A 43 -5.39 58.07 34.19
C THR A 43 -6.80 58.02 33.59
N ASN A 44 -7.56 56.99 33.98
CA ASN A 44 -9.01 56.82 33.83
C ASN A 44 -9.61 56.43 32.47
N ASN A 45 -9.93 55.13 32.38
CA ASN A 45 -11.30 54.61 32.53
C ASN A 45 -12.37 55.01 31.49
N THR A 46 -12.61 54.13 30.52
CA THR A 46 -13.97 53.87 30.02
C THR A 46 -14.16 52.37 29.73
N ASN A 47 -15.15 51.75 30.35
CA ASN A 47 -15.62 50.42 29.98
C ASN A 47 -16.29 50.48 28.60
N THR A 48 -15.76 49.74 27.62
CA THR A 48 -16.52 49.39 26.41
C THR A 48 -16.38 47.89 26.16
N SER A 49 -17.47 47.17 26.40
CA SER A 49 -17.60 45.75 26.09
C SER A 49 -17.58 45.55 24.58
N ASN A 50 -16.39 45.36 24.00
CA ASN A 50 -16.26 44.88 22.64
C ASN A 50 -16.55 43.38 22.60
N LYS A 51 -17.85 43.12 22.57
CA LYS A 51 -18.53 41.88 22.24
C LYS A 51 -17.74 41.09 21.20
N THR A 52 -17.07 40.03 21.64
CA THR A 52 -16.39 39.08 20.77
C THR A 52 -17.41 38.56 19.77
N SER A 53 -17.27 38.92 18.49
CA SER A 53 -18.11 38.36 17.45
C SER A 53 -17.70 36.92 17.24
N ASP A 54 -18.38 36.00 17.94
CA ASP A 54 -18.28 34.57 17.70
C ASP A 54 -18.42 34.31 16.20
N SER A 55 -17.31 33.90 15.58
CA SER A 55 -17.32 33.30 14.24
C SER A 55 -17.93 31.91 14.36
N LYS A 56 -19.25 31.88 14.59
CA LYS A 56 -20.09 30.69 14.65
C LYS A 56 -19.76 29.86 13.40
N LEU A 57 -19.04 28.76 13.60
CA LEU A 57 -18.66 27.87 12.51
C LEU A 57 -19.93 27.55 11.73
N LYS A 58 -19.92 27.92 10.44
CA LYS A 58 -21.09 27.79 9.59
C LYS A 58 -21.35 26.30 9.43
N SER A 59 -22.36 25.78 10.14
CA SER A 59 -22.76 24.38 10.00
C SER A 59 -23.05 24.06 8.54
N PRO A 60 -22.70 22.86 8.06
CA PRO A 60 -22.98 22.48 6.68
C PRO A 60 -24.47 22.61 6.35
N SER A 61 -24.74 23.08 5.14
CA SER A 61 -26.08 23.11 4.55
C SER A 61 -26.58 21.68 4.38
N ILE A 62 -27.42 21.24 5.33
CA ILE A 62 -28.06 19.93 5.37
C ILE A 62 -29.51 20.08 4.92
N SER A 63 -29.96 19.19 4.03
CA SER A 63 -31.38 19.00 3.73
C SER A 63 -31.74 17.52 3.77
N GLU A 64 -32.86 17.19 4.41
CA GLU A 64 -33.45 15.85 4.37
C GLU A 64 -34.40 15.71 3.18
N ASN A 65 -34.41 14.56 2.52
CA ASN A 65 -35.39 14.25 1.48
C ASN A 65 -36.55 13.38 2.00
N SER A 66 -37.56 13.14 1.17
CA SER A 66 -38.74 12.33 1.51
C SER A 66 -38.44 10.86 1.87
N ASN A 67 -37.23 10.37 1.59
CA ASN A 67 -36.78 9.02 1.90
C ASN A 67 -35.95 8.95 3.20
N GLY A 68 -35.70 10.09 3.86
CA GLY A 68 -34.85 10.18 5.05
C GLY A 68 -33.35 10.26 4.75
N ASP A 69 -32.94 10.48 3.50
CA ASP A 69 -31.52 10.69 3.16
C ASP A 69 -31.09 12.09 3.60
N TYR A 70 -29.87 12.19 4.13
CA TYR A 70 -29.28 13.47 4.56
C TYR A 70 -28.31 13.97 3.49
N ILE A 71 -28.66 15.06 2.83
CA ILE A 71 -27.87 15.66 1.75
C ILE A 71 -27.02 16.80 2.31
N ILE A 72 -25.71 16.73 2.09
CA ILE A 72 -24.71 17.72 2.47
C ILE A 72 -24.18 18.36 1.18
N THR A 73 -24.60 19.60 0.92
CA THR A 73 -24.18 20.36 -0.28
C THR A 73 -23.00 21.29 0.03
N ASP A 74 -22.96 21.90 1.22
CA ASP A 74 -21.76 22.59 1.70
C ASP A 74 -20.74 21.58 2.25
N VAL A 75 -20.01 20.95 1.34
CA VAL A 75 -18.93 20.02 1.71
C VAL A 75 -17.73 20.76 2.31
N SER A 76 -17.64 22.10 2.19
CA SER A 76 -16.49 22.87 2.69
C SER A 76 -16.43 22.88 4.22
N SER A 77 -17.59 23.05 4.87
CA SER A 77 -17.76 23.03 6.34
C SER A 77 -17.96 21.62 6.92
N TRP A 78 -18.25 20.61 6.09
CA TRP A 78 -18.34 19.22 6.52
C TRP A 78 -16.98 18.68 7.02
N SER A 79 -16.95 18.08 8.21
CA SER A 79 -15.76 17.50 8.82
C SER A 79 -15.90 15.98 8.92
N HIS A 80 -15.04 15.25 8.21
CA HIS A 80 -15.06 13.79 8.16
C HIS A 80 -13.70 13.24 7.67
N PRO A 81 -13.17 12.12 8.21
CA PRO A 81 -11.83 11.66 7.84
C PRO A 81 -11.68 11.30 6.35
N ALA A 82 -12.73 10.74 5.73
CA ALA A 82 -12.72 10.43 4.29
C ALA A 82 -12.44 11.66 3.41
N LYS A 83 -12.89 12.86 3.81
CA LYS A 83 -12.63 14.12 3.09
C LYS A 83 -11.13 14.43 2.99
N THR A 84 -10.35 14.06 4.01
CA THR A 84 -8.89 14.20 3.97
C THR A 84 -8.26 13.33 2.88
N ILE A 85 -8.78 12.13 2.65
CA ILE A 85 -8.29 11.24 1.59
C ILE A 85 -8.60 11.84 0.21
N PHE A 86 -9.84 12.26 -0.03
CA PHE A 86 -10.23 12.93 -1.28
C PHE A 86 -9.37 14.18 -1.57
N ASN A 87 -9.19 15.05 -0.56
CA ASN A 87 -8.35 16.25 -0.68
C ASN A 87 -6.88 15.92 -0.99
N ARG A 88 -6.30 14.91 -0.34
CA ARG A 88 -4.91 14.46 -0.56
C ARG A 88 -4.68 14.00 -2.00
N GLU A 89 -5.67 13.32 -2.58
CA GLU A 89 -5.62 12.89 -3.98
C GLU A 89 -5.97 13.99 -5.00
N GLY A 90 -6.38 15.19 -4.54
CA GLY A 90 -6.87 16.25 -5.43
C GLY A 90 -8.24 15.93 -6.07
N ILE A 91 -9.03 15.06 -5.44
CA ILE A 91 -10.39 14.71 -5.88
C ILE A 91 -11.38 15.64 -5.18
N LYS A 92 -12.15 16.39 -5.96
CA LYS A 92 -13.15 17.32 -5.43
C LYS A 92 -14.43 16.55 -5.05
N ILE A 93 -14.92 16.73 -3.83
CA ILE A 93 -16.26 16.29 -3.45
C ILE A 93 -17.26 17.42 -3.77
N ASN A 94 -18.32 17.10 -4.50
CA ASN A 94 -19.36 18.03 -4.95
C ASN A 94 -20.58 18.04 -4.00
N LYS A 95 -21.01 16.87 -3.53
CA LYS A 95 -22.07 16.68 -2.52
C LYS A 95 -21.87 15.32 -1.83
N VAL A 96 -22.39 15.17 -0.62
CA VAL A 96 -22.46 13.87 0.08
C VAL A 96 -23.92 13.57 0.40
N VAL A 97 -24.37 12.34 0.17
CA VAL A 97 -25.71 11.87 0.57
C VAL A 97 -25.53 10.72 1.55
N LEU A 98 -26.03 10.85 2.77
CA LEU A 98 -25.97 9.80 3.78
C LEU A 98 -27.29 9.04 3.80
N LYS A 99 -27.28 7.81 3.27
CA LYS A 99 -28.41 6.88 3.26
C LYS A 99 -28.38 5.98 4.50
N ASP A 100 -29.38 5.11 4.65
CA ASP A 100 -29.45 4.03 5.65
C ASP A 100 -29.15 4.50 7.08
N ASN A 101 -29.97 5.41 7.62
CA ASN A 101 -29.76 6.02 8.93
C ASN A 101 -28.37 6.65 9.11
N LYS A 102 -27.82 7.23 8.03
CA LYS A 102 -26.49 7.84 7.92
C LYS A 102 -25.31 6.86 7.93
N THR A 103 -25.56 5.56 7.71
CA THR A 103 -24.52 4.52 7.73
C THR A 103 -23.97 4.14 6.34
N TYR A 104 -24.59 4.62 5.25
CA TYR A 104 -24.13 4.43 3.88
C TYR A 104 -23.90 5.78 3.18
N PRO A 105 -22.66 6.32 3.19
CA PRO A 105 -22.35 7.57 2.49
C PRO A 105 -22.18 7.35 0.98
N VAL A 106 -22.77 8.24 0.20
CA VAL A 106 -22.59 8.38 -1.25
C VAL A 106 -21.84 9.68 -1.52
N PHE A 107 -20.62 9.56 -2.03
CA PHE A 107 -19.75 10.67 -2.39
C PHE A 107 -19.92 11.01 -3.86
N TYR A 108 -20.50 12.15 -4.17
CA TYR A 108 -20.50 12.66 -5.53
C TYR A 108 -19.26 13.51 -5.71
N VAL A 109 -18.41 13.14 -6.67
CA VAL A 109 -17.04 13.69 -6.81
C VAL A 109 -16.75 14.12 -8.24
N THR A 110 -15.58 14.73 -8.43
CA THR A 110 -14.93 14.90 -9.73
C THR A 110 -13.59 14.20 -9.66
N LEU A 111 -13.45 13.09 -10.40
CA LEU A 111 -12.24 12.27 -10.43
C LEU A 111 -11.10 12.98 -11.20
N ASN A 112 -9.91 12.84 -10.66
CA ASN A 112 -8.66 13.43 -11.14
C ASN A 112 -7.98 12.65 -12.28
N LYS A 113 -8.38 11.39 -12.51
CA LYS A 113 -7.84 10.49 -13.55
C LYS A 113 -8.97 9.69 -14.19
N ASP A 114 -8.66 9.05 -15.31
CA ASP A 114 -9.59 8.16 -16.00
C ASP A 114 -9.66 6.80 -15.33
N LEU A 115 -10.88 6.27 -15.15
CA LEU A 115 -11.12 4.90 -14.73
C LEU A 115 -10.84 3.97 -15.93
N ASN A 116 -9.58 3.56 -16.05
CA ASN A 116 -9.09 2.62 -17.04
C ASN A 116 -8.08 1.65 -16.41
N SER A 117 -7.64 0.64 -17.17
CA SER A 117 -6.72 -0.40 -16.69
C SER A 117 -5.41 0.16 -16.13
N SER A 118 -4.86 1.22 -16.72
CA SER A 118 -3.60 1.85 -16.26
C SER A 118 -3.72 2.56 -14.91
N ASN A 119 -4.95 2.93 -14.49
CA ASN A 119 -5.22 3.55 -13.19
C ASN A 119 -5.93 2.60 -12.20
N LYS A 120 -6.11 1.31 -12.55
CA LYS A 120 -6.84 0.33 -11.73
C LYS A 120 -6.24 0.21 -10.32
N ASP A 121 -4.94 -0.01 -10.20
CA ASP A 121 -4.24 -0.15 -8.91
C ASP A 121 -4.33 1.11 -8.06
N TYR A 122 -4.21 2.28 -8.69
CA TYR A 122 -4.38 3.59 -8.05
C TYR A 122 -5.77 3.71 -7.41
N TYR A 123 -6.82 3.39 -8.17
CA TYR A 123 -8.19 3.43 -7.68
C TYR A 123 -8.49 2.32 -6.66
N THR A 124 -7.97 1.11 -6.82
CA THR A 124 -8.06 0.02 -5.82
C THR A 124 -7.44 0.46 -4.49
N LYS A 125 -6.26 1.08 -4.51
CA LYS A 125 -5.64 1.62 -3.29
C LYS A 125 -6.49 2.75 -2.70
N LEU A 126 -6.96 3.68 -3.52
CA LEU A 126 -7.79 4.79 -3.07
C LEU A 126 -9.07 4.31 -2.38
N MET A 127 -9.76 3.30 -2.93
CA MET A 127 -10.97 2.75 -2.30
C MET A 127 -10.66 2.10 -0.94
N LYS A 128 -9.50 1.45 -0.79
CA LYS A 128 -9.04 0.88 0.50
C LYS A 128 -8.70 1.98 1.51
N ASP A 129 -8.03 3.05 1.09
CA ASP A 129 -7.71 4.21 1.93
C ASP A 129 -8.99 4.95 2.40
N ILE A 130 -9.99 5.13 1.51
CA ILE A 130 -11.29 5.72 1.85
C ILE A 130 -12.07 4.82 2.80
N ALA A 131 -12.08 3.49 2.58
CA ALA A 131 -12.75 2.54 3.46
C ALA A 131 -12.21 2.61 4.89
N LEU A 132 -10.87 2.63 5.05
CA LEU A 132 -10.22 2.81 6.35
C LEU A 132 -10.62 4.13 7.02
N ALA A 133 -10.58 5.25 6.28
CA ALA A 133 -10.98 6.56 6.81
C ALA A 133 -12.48 6.66 7.12
N ASN A 134 -13.32 5.90 6.43
CA ASN A 134 -14.76 5.78 6.65
C ASN A 134 -15.12 4.70 7.69
N GLY A 135 -14.16 4.19 8.47
CA GLY A 135 -14.42 3.17 9.50
C GLY A 135 -15.03 1.87 8.96
N TYR A 136 -14.71 1.51 7.72
CA TYR A 136 -15.24 0.35 7.00
C TYR A 136 -16.78 0.28 6.99
N TRP A 137 -17.45 1.43 6.87
CA TRP A 137 -18.82 1.48 6.35
C TRP A 137 -18.82 1.31 4.83
N ASP A 138 -19.77 0.55 4.31
CA ASP A 138 -20.06 0.45 2.89
C ASP A 138 -20.36 1.84 2.33
N TYR A 139 -19.93 2.11 1.10
CA TYR A 139 -20.08 3.42 0.50
C TYR A 139 -20.12 3.37 -1.03
N GLU A 140 -20.47 4.50 -1.62
CA GLU A 140 -20.63 4.70 -3.07
C GLU A 140 -19.87 5.96 -3.49
N ILE A 141 -19.21 5.94 -4.64
CA ILE A 141 -18.60 7.12 -5.28
C ILE A 141 -19.21 7.28 -6.67
N ILE A 142 -19.72 8.47 -6.95
CA ILE A 142 -20.35 8.82 -8.22
C ILE A 142 -19.62 9.99 -8.85
N ASP A 143 -19.15 9.83 -10.09
CA ASP A 143 -18.75 10.95 -10.95
C ASP A 143 -19.76 11.07 -12.09
N GLU A 144 -20.71 11.99 -11.92
CA GLU A 144 -21.79 12.27 -12.87
C GLU A 144 -21.23 12.75 -14.24
N SER A 145 -20.06 13.38 -14.27
CA SER A 145 -19.44 13.90 -15.51
C SER A 145 -18.78 12.81 -16.36
N ARG A 146 -18.40 11.70 -15.73
CA ARG A 146 -17.73 10.55 -16.36
C ARG A 146 -18.62 9.31 -16.48
N GLY A 147 -19.85 9.38 -15.96
CA GLY A 147 -20.76 8.22 -15.89
C GLY A 147 -20.19 7.08 -15.04
N ALA A 148 -19.48 7.41 -13.95
CA ALA A 148 -18.84 6.44 -13.07
C ALA A 148 -19.63 6.25 -11.77
N ASP A 149 -19.92 4.99 -11.44
CA ASP A 149 -20.52 4.51 -10.19
C ASP A 149 -19.59 3.43 -9.61
N ILE A 150 -18.92 3.73 -8.50
CA ILE A 150 -18.09 2.78 -7.76
C ILE A 150 -18.77 2.45 -6.43
N LYS A 151 -19.12 1.20 -6.20
CA LYS A 151 -19.66 0.72 -4.91
C LYS A 151 -18.63 -0.12 -4.18
N VAL A 152 -18.49 0.12 -2.88
CA VAL A 152 -17.51 -0.54 -2.01
C VAL A 152 -18.23 -1.20 -0.85
N THR A 153 -18.15 -2.53 -0.81
CA THR A 153 -18.64 -3.35 0.30
C THR A 153 -17.48 -3.67 1.22
N CYS A 154 -17.65 -3.41 2.51
CA CYS A 154 -16.70 -3.68 3.57
C CYS A 154 -17.22 -4.80 4.47
N LYS A 155 -16.31 -5.53 5.12
CA LYS A 155 -16.68 -6.67 5.97
C LYS A 155 -15.92 -6.65 7.29
N ASP A 156 -16.60 -7.15 8.33
CA ASP A 156 -16.13 -7.27 9.71
C ASP A 156 -15.54 -5.98 10.33
N LYS A 157 -15.89 -4.82 9.77
CA LYS A 157 -15.29 -3.50 10.06
C LYS A 157 -13.75 -3.47 9.95
N LYS A 158 -13.17 -4.29 9.05
CA LYS A 158 -11.72 -4.54 8.97
C LYS A 158 -11.12 -4.48 7.57
N TYR A 159 -11.87 -4.87 6.54
CA TYR A 159 -11.35 -4.94 5.17
C TYR A 159 -12.44 -4.62 4.15
N VAL A 160 -12.00 -4.23 2.95
CA VAL A 160 -12.85 -4.16 1.76
C VAL A 160 -13.04 -5.57 1.23
N ASP A 161 -14.29 -6.00 1.11
CA ASP A 161 -14.70 -7.31 0.60
C ASP A 161 -14.86 -7.27 -0.93
N LYS A 162 -15.45 -6.19 -1.45
CA LYS A 162 -15.71 -6.01 -2.88
C LYS A 162 -15.69 -4.55 -3.30
N ILE A 163 -15.20 -4.30 -4.51
CA ILE A 163 -15.28 -3.01 -5.20
C ILE A 163 -15.86 -3.29 -6.59
N SER A 164 -16.99 -2.68 -6.93
CA SER A 164 -17.62 -2.81 -8.26
C SER A 164 -17.64 -1.46 -8.98
N TYR A 165 -17.41 -1.44 -10.29
CA TYR A 165 -17.51 -0.26 -11.15
C TYR A 165 -18.61 -0.44 -12.19
N ASN A 166 -19.55 0.50 -12.29
CA ASN A 166 -20.64 0.49 -13.29
C ASN A 166 -21.38 -0.87 -13.37
N LYS A 167 -21.62 -1.48 -12.19
CA LYS A 167 -22.20 -2.83 -11.97
C LYS A 167 -21.29 -4.03 -12.30
N ASP A 168 -20.11 -3.81 -12.88
CA ASP A 168 -19.09 -4.85 -12.99
C ASP A 168 -18.39 -5.05 -11.64
N ALA A 169 -18.66 -6.20 -11.01
CA ALA A 169 -18.05 -6.61 -9.75
C ALA A 169 -16.59 -7.05 -9.88
N ASN A 170 -16.13 -7.34 -11.11
CA ASN A 170 -14.80 -7.85 -11.41
C ASN A 170 -13.83 -6.77 -11.93
N TYR A 171 -14.34 -5.57 -12.25
CA TYR A 171 -13.51 -4.47 -12.76
C TYR A 171 -12.30 -4.16 -11.86
N PHE A 172 -12.48 -4.21 -10.53
CA PHE A 172 -11.42 -3.99 -9.55
C PHE A 172 -10.83 -5.26 -8.94
N THR A 173 -11.42 -6.44 -9.16
CA THR A 173 -10.71 -7.68 -8.86
C THR A 173 -9.50 -7.74 -9.77
N GLU A 174 -8.31 -7.88 -9.21
CA GLU A 174 -7.18 -8.36 -10.00
C GLU A 174 -7.61 -9.70 -10.60
N GLU A 175 -7.52 -9.84 -11.93
CA GLU A 175 -7.54 -11.19 -12.50
C GLU A 175 -6.40 -11.93 -11.82
N SER A 176 -6.66 -13.12 -11.29
CA SER A 176 -5.68 -13.84 -10.47
C SER A 176 -4.56 -14.49 -11.30
N THR A 177 -4.10 -13.82 -12.34
CA THR A 177 -2.67 -13.81 -12.66
C THR A 177 -1.98 -13.08 -11.51
N GLN A 178 -1.41 -13.83 -10.57
CA GLN A 178 -0.37 -13.27 -9.70
C GLN A 178 0.64 -12.59 -10.61
N SER A 179 0.77 -11.25 -10.51
CA SER A 179 1.87 -10.54 -11.14
C SER A 179 3.13 -11.01 -10.46
N LEU A 180 3.77 -12.01 -11.09
CA LEU A 180 5.02 -12.60 -10.62
C LEU A 180 6.00 -11.48 -10.32
N SER A 181 6.68 -11.53 -9.17
CA SER A 181 7.77 -10.58 -8.87
C SER A 181 8.79 -10.60 -10.02
N LYS A 182 9.56 -9.52 -10.22
CA LYS A 182 10.57 -9.51 -11.30
C LYS A 182 11.54 -10.69 -11.19
N GLU A 183 11.87 -11.12 -9.97
CA GLU A 183 12.63 -12.35 -9.70
C GLU A 183 11.89 -13.60 -10.17
N GLN A 184 10.61 -13.78 -9.79
CA GLN A 184 9.80 -14.91 -10.24
C GLN A 184 9.63 -14.94 -11.77
N GLN A 185 9.51 -13.78 -12.43
CA GLN A 185 9.49 -13.68 -13.90
C GLN A 185 10.81 -14.14 -14.51
N LEU A 186 11.96 -13.70 -13.96
CA LEU A 186 13.29 -14.09 -14.41
C LEU A 186 13.57 -15.58 -14.19
N VAL A 187 13.22 -16.11 -13.01
CA VAL A 187 13.35 -17.52 -12.64
C VAL A 187 12.47 -18.39 -13.56
N ASN A 188 11.21 -18.05 -13.74
CA ASN A 188 10.30 -18.79 -14.63
C ASN A 188 10.74 -18.70 -16.10
N TYR A 189 11.29 -17.56 -16.54
CA TYR A 189 11.85 -17.41 -17.87
C TYR A 189 13.08 -18.30 -18.07
N LEU A 190 14.01 -18.34 -17.10
CA LEU A 190 15.18 -19.23 -17.15
C LEU A 190 14.76 -20.70 -17.17
N ILE A 191 13.86 -21.12 -16.27
CA ILE A 191 13.34 -22.50 -16.19
C ILE A 191 12.64 -22.90 -17.50
N ASN A 192 11.87 -22.01 -18.13
CA ASN A 192 11.14 -22.36 -19.35
C ASN A 192 12.00 -22.37 -20.62
N ASN A 193 13.12 -21.62 -20.66
CA ASN A 193 13.98 -21.51 -21.84
C ASN A 193 15.28 -22.33 -21.74
N VAL A 194 15.64 -22.86 -20.56
CA VAL A 194 16.80 -23.72 -20.36
C VAL A 194 16.36 -25.10 -19.88
N SER A 195 16.32 -26.06 -20.80
CA SER A 195 15.94 -27.46 -20.59
C SER A 195 16.67 -28.15 -19.43
N GLU A 196 17.94 -27.82 -19.24
CA GLU A 196 18.83 -28.32 -18.21
C GLU A 196 18.36 -27.86 -16.82
N VAL A 197 18.05 -26.57 -16.68
CA VAL A 197 17.48 -25.98 -15.47
C VAL A 197 16.09 -26.55 -15.19
N LYS A 198 15.24 -26.69 -16.23
CA LYS A 198 13.93 -27.33 -16.10
C LYS A 198 14.01 -28.76 -15.57
N SER A 199 14.94 -29.53 -16.11
CA SER A 199 15.16 -30.93 -15.73
C SER A 199 15.69 -31.03 -14.30
N PHE A 200 16.65 -30.18 -13.94
CA PHE A 200 17.18 -30.06 -12.60
C PHE A 200 16.10 -29.72 -11.55
N VAL A 201 15.23 -28.74 -11.83
CA VAL A 201 14.10 -28.38 -10.95
C VAL A 201 13.11 -29.53 -10.82
N ASN A 202 12.77 -30.20 -11.93
CA ASN A 202 11.83 -31.33 -11.93
C ASN A 202 12.32 -32.52 -11.10
N VAL A 203 13.61 -32.87 -11.20
CA VAL A 203 14.24 -33.95 -10.39
C VAL A 203 14.13 -33.63 -8.89
N HIS A 204 14.31 -32.37 -8.51
CA HIS A 204 14.31 -31.95 -7.11
C HIS A 204 12.95 -31.61 -6.51
N ALA A 205 11.88 -31.47 -7.32
CA ALA A 205 10.56 -31.09 -6.83
C ALA A 205 10.07 -31.98 -5.66
N ASN A 206 10.25 -33.30 -5.81
CA ASN A 206 9.81 -34.31 -4.86
C ASN A 206 10.94 -34.87 -3.96
N SER A 207 12.18 -34.39 -4.09
CA SER A 207 13.30 -34.84 -3.23
C SER A 207 13.04 -34.45 -1.77
N THR A 208 13.37 -35.36 -0.84
CA THR A 208 13.28 -35.15 0.61
C THR A 208 14.62 -34.74 1.24
N VAL A 209 15.71 -34.79 0.48
CA VAL A 209 17.08 -34.52 0.94
C VAL A 209 17.51 -33.09 0.61
N SER A 210 17.17 -32.64 -0.60
CA SER A 210 17.53 -31.34 -1.16
C SER A 210 16.36 -30.78 -1.98
N LYS A 211 16.27 -29.46 -2.11
CA LYS A 211 15.34 -28.77 -3.02
C LYS A 211 16.09 -27.98 -4.07
N ALA A 212 15.52 -27.84 -5.26
CA ALA A 212 16.08 -26.92 -6.24
C ALA A 212 15.92 -25.48 -5.73
N SER A 213 17.03 -24.74 -5.77
CA SER A 213 17.11 -23.31 -5.52
C SER A 213 17.42 -22.62 -6.84
N VAL A 214 16.55 -21.70 -7.26
CA VAL A 214 16.79 -20.83 -8.42
C VAL A 214 16.44 -19.41 -8.01
N TYR A 215 17.44 -18.53 -7.96
CA TYR A 215 17.28 -17.19 -7.41
C TYR A 215 18.20 -16.18 -8.08
N VAL A 216 17.80 -14.91 -8.08
CA VAL A 216 18.61 -13.79 -8.57
C VAL A 216 19.67 -13.47 -7.52
N GLU A 217 20.95 -13.72 -7.84
CA GLU A 217 22.09 -13.30 -7.01
C GLU A 217 22.28 -11.78 -7.09
N ARG A 218 22.18 -11.22 -8.30
CA ARG A 218 22.60 -9.85 -8.58
C ARG A 218 21.68 -9.18 -9.59
N TYR A 219 21.40 -7.91 -9.32
CA TYR A 219 20.66 -7.01 -10.18
C TYR A 219 21.62 -6.20 -11.07
N PRO A 220 21.20 -5.79 -12.29
CA PRO A 220 21.96 -4.88 -13.14
C PRO A 220 22.37 -3.60 -12.41
N ASN A 221 23.66 -3.28 -12.42
CA ASN A 221 24.23 -2.06 -11.86
C ASN A 221 24.74 -1.16 -12.99
N ALA A 222 23.94 -0.15 -13.37
CA ALA A 222 24.25 0.79 -14.45
C ALA A 222 25.62 1.51 -14.31
N ALA A 223 26.20 1.57 -13.10
CA ALA A 223 27.51 2.16 -12.85
C ALA A 223 28.71 1.19 -12.99
N SER A 224 28.48 -0.12 -13.23
CA SER A 224 29.59 -1.07 -13.39
C SER A 224 30.26 -0.94 -14.77
N SER A 225 31.59 -1.03 -14.77
CA SER A 225 32.38 -1.14 -15.99
C SER A 225 32.28 -2.52 -16.63
N ASN A 226 31.92 -3.56 -15.87
CA ASN A 226 31.70 -4.90 -16.38
C ASN A 226 30.32 -4.99 -17.05
N GLN A 227 30.29 -5.30 -18.35
CA GLN A 227 29.04 -5.36 -19.14
C GLN A 227 28.01 -6.35 -18.57
N TYR A 228 28.46 -7.48 -18.01
CA TYR A 228 27.56 -8.49 -17.47
C TYR A 228 26.89 -8.03 -16.18
N GLU A 229 27.64 -7.33 -15.32
CA GLU A 229 27.08 -6.72 -14.11
C GLU A 229 26.18 -5.51 -14.42
N ARG A 230 26.45 -4.80 -15.52
CA ARG A 230 25.72 -3.60 -15.89
C ARG A 230 24.38 -3.89 -16.56
N ASP A 231 24.34 -4.90 -17.44
CA ASP A 231 23.23 -5.09 -18.38
C ASP A 231 22.34 -6.33 -18.06
N TYR A 232 22.81 -7.24 -17.19
CA TYR A 232 22.19 -8.54 -16.89
C TYR A 232 21.86 -8.75 -15.41
N TYR A 233 20.79 -9.49 -15.17
CA TYR A 233 20.52 -10.16 -13.90
C TYR A 233 21.36 -11.44 -13.83
N ILE A 234 22.06 -11.65 -12.71
CA ILE A 234 22.81 -12.89 -12.46
C ILE A 234 21.94 -13.81 -11.61
N ILE A 235 21.77 -15.06 -12.06
CA ILE A 235 20.86 -16.06 -11.49
C ILE A 235 21.64 -17.33 -11.18
N TYR A 236 21.55 -17.85 -9.96
CA TYR A 236 22.05 -19.18 -9.64
C TYR A 236 20.97 -20.24 -9.82
N VAL A 237 21.42 -21.45 -10.16
CA VAL A 237 20.67 -22.70 -10.10
C VAL A 237 21.49 -23.67 -9.26
N GLY A 238 20.89 -24.26 -8.26
CA GLY A 238 21.59 -25.13 -7.32
C GLY A 238 20.68 -25.87 -6.35
N GLU A 239 21.28 -26.52 -5.38
CA GLU A 239 20.59 -27.35 -4.38
C GLU A 239 20.54 -26.61 -3.04
N SER A 240 19.39 -26.62 -2.38
CA SER A 240 19.20 -26.14 -1.02
C SER A 240 18.99 -27.34 -0.10
N TYR A 241 19.86 -27.46 0.90
CA TYR A 241 19.81 -28.44 1.98
C TYR A 241 19.35 -27.74 3.28
N PRO A 242 19.00 -28.48 4.35
CA PRO A 242 18.58 -27.87 5.62
C PRO A 242 19.66 -26.99 6.29
N ASP A 243 20.93 -27.24 6.00
CA ASP A 243 22.11 -26.64 6.66
C ASP A 243 23.02 -25.84 5.72
N HIS A 244 22.92 -26.02 4.40
CA HIS A 244 23.73 -25.33 3.41
C HIS A 244 23.05 -25.22 2.04
N ALA A 245 23.65 -24.48 1.11
CA ALA A 245 23.24 -24.45 -0.29
C ALA A 245 24.46 -24.66 -1.22
N VAL A 246 24.25 -25.37 -2.32
CA VAL A 246 25.26 -25.70 -3.32
C VAL A 246 24.85 -25.07 -4.65
N ASN A 247 25.56 -24.02 -5.08
CA ASN A 247 25.32 -23.40 -6.39
C ASN A 247 26.00 -24.23 -7.49
N THR A 248 25.21 -24.83 -8.39
CA THR A 248 25.70 -25.72 -9.46
C THR A 248 25.99 -24.96 -10.75
N TYR A 249 25.11 -24.03 -11.12
CA TYR A 249 25.22 -23.26 -12.36
C TYR A 249 24.94 -21.77 -12.10
N ARG A 250 25.59 -20.90 -12.85
CA ARG A 250 25.33 -19.45 -12.88
C ARG A 250 24.94 -19.05 -14.30
N PHE A 251 23.85 -18.30 -14.43
CA PHE A 251 23.34 -17.76 -15.69
C PHE A 251 23.24 -16.24 -15.61
N ALA A 252 23.35 -15.57 -16.76
CA ALA A 252 23.03 -14.16 -16.90
C ALA A 252 21.83 -13.99 -17.84
N VAL A 253 20.81 -13.24 -17.41
CA VAL A 253 19.62 -12.91 -18.21
C VAL A 253 19.57 -11.40 -18.42
N ASN A 254 19.53 -10.95 -19.67
CA ASN A 254 19.53 -9.51 -19.96
C ASN A 254 18.23 -8.82 -19.47
N SER A 255 18.27 -7.51 -19.27
CA SER A 255 17.13 -6.79 -18.70
C SER A 255 15.83 -6.90 -19.50
N ALA A 256 15.94 -7.07 -20.83
CA ALA A 256 14.83 -7.28 -21.76
C ALA A 256 14.27 -8.72 -21.78
N MET A 257 14.91 -9.69 -21.11
CA MET A 257 14.54 -11.11 -21.12
C MET A 257 14.48 -11.69 -22.55
N THR A 258 15.48 -11.36 -23.36
CA THR A 258 15.66 -11.86 -24.74
C THR A 258 16.94 -12.68 -24.91
N GLN A 259 17.86 -12.63 -23.95
CA GLN A 259 19.15 -13.33 -24.00
C GLN A 259 19.46 -14.01 -22.67
N ILE A 260 19.96 -15.24 -22.77
CA ILE A 260 20.46 -16.04 -21.65
C ILE A 260 21.90 -16.45 -21.98
N LEU A 261 22.82 -16.21 -21.06
CA LEU A 261 24.21 -16.67 -21.12
C LEU A 261 24.48 -17.64 -19.97
N TYR A 262 25.33 -18.63 -20.22
CA TYR A 262 25.89 -19.50 -19.19
C TYR A 262 27.25 -18.95 -18.75
N TYR A 263 27.58 -19.06 -17.45
CA TYR A 263 28.90 -18.73 -16.93
C TYR A 263 29.79 -19.98 -16.91
N ASP A 264 30.76 -20.00 -17.80
CA ASP A 264 31.83 -21.00 -17.84
C ASP A 264 32.86 -20.67 -16.75
N THR A 265 32.85 -21.50 -15.70
CA THR A 265 33.76 -21.40 -14.55
C THR A 265 35.20 -21.82 -14.86
N ALA A 266 35.43 -22.59 -15.94
CA ALA A 266 36.76 -23.05 -16.30
C ALA A 266 37.54 -21.98 -17.08
N ASN A 267 36.85 -21.16 -17.89
CA ASN A 267 37.45 -20.08 -18.68
C ASN A 267 37.07 -18.65 -18.20
N ASP A 268 36.43 -18.52 -17.04
CA ASP A 268 35.98 -17.26 -16.42
C ASP A 268 35.26 -16.29 -17.40
N LYS A 269 34.26 -16.82 -18.09
CA LYS A 269 33.53 -16.07 -19.14
C LYS A 269 32.03 -16.38 -19.13
N TYR A 270 31.23 -15.45 -19.66
CA TYR A 270 29.88 -15.77 -20.10
C TYR A 270 29.89 -16.14 -21.58
N GLU A 271 29.17 -17.19 -21.93
CA GLU A 271 29.02 -17.69 -23.31
C GLU A 271 27.56 -18.03 -23.63
N THR A 272 27.23 -18.24 -24.90
CA THR A 272 25.85 -18.55 -25.27
C THR A 272 25.49 -19.97 -24.84
N LEU A 273 24.19 -20.23 -24.65
CA LEU A 273 23.71 -21.60 -24.40
C LEU A 273 24.09 -22.57 -25.53
N SER A 274 24.31 -22.10 -26.76
CA SER A 274 24.75 -22.95 -27.87
C SER A 274 26.21 -23.39 -27.68
N ASP A 275 27.09 -22.45 -27.31
CA ASP A 275 28.52 -22.71 -27.09
C ASP A 275 28.72 -23.67 -25.92
N TRP A 276 28.02 -23.43 -24.80
CA TRP A 276 28.03 -24.29 -23.63
C TRP A 276 27.58 -25.73 -23.94
N ARG A 277 26.47 -25.89 -24.67
CA ARG A 277 25.94 -27.19 -25.10
C ARG A 277 26.82 -27.89 -26.13
N SER A 278 27.67 -27.15 -26.86
CA SER A 278 28.63 -27.74 -27.80
C SER A 278 29.85 -28.34 -27.10
N GLN A 279 30.23 -27.79 -25.94
CA GLN A 279 31.36 -28.26 -25.11
C GLN A 279 30.95 -29.39 -24.15
N SER A 280 29.64 -29.56 -23.91
CA SER A 280 29.07 -30.57 -23.00
C SER A 280 28.71 -31.89 -23.69
N LYS A 281 29.31 -32.19 -24.84
CA LYS A 281 29.12 -33.41 -25.66
C LYS A 281 30.40 -34.21 -25.80
#